data_AF-A0A5C5ZCP6-F1
#
_entry.id   AF-A0A5C5ZCP6-F1
#
_cell.length_a   1.000
_cell.length_b   1.000
_cell.length_c   1.000
_cell.angle_alpha   90.00
_cell.angle_beta   90.00
_cell.angle_gamma   90.00
#
_symmetry.space_group_name_H-M   'P 1'
#
loop_
_entity.id
_entity.type
_entity.pdbx_description
1 polymer ?
#
loop_
_entity_poly.entity_id
_entity_poly.type
_entity_poly.pdbx_seq_one_letter_code
_entity_poly.pdbx_strand_id
1 'polypeptide(L)'
;MRHMTMPRLSMAELANGLSSMNQQNLSSFIWSVADLLRGDYKQSEYGKVILPFTVLRRLDCVLDPTKEAVLKEKEKREAAGLNPEPFLLKKSKCLFYNTSPLDIKKLMGDQDNIAENMFSYIQAFSPDVRDIFECFDFHTQVDRLAKPGLLYMVTEKFANVDLHPEVVTNEQMGHVFEELIRKFAELSNETAGEHFTPREVIRLMVNLLFIEDDDALTKPGIVRSLYDPTAGTGGMLSVAEDHLSGQNPDARLVMYGQELNGESYAICKADMLIKGQDISNIIHGNTLSDDGLPGKQFDYMLSNPPFGVEWKKIQKEIKKEHASDGFNGRFGPGLPRVSDGSLLFLMHLISKMRSTKDGGSRFGIVLNGSPLFTGNAGSGESEIRRYVLENDLLEAIIGLPTDMFYNTGISTYIWIVTNRKPASRKGKVQLIDASAMWQKMRKSLGSKRKELSDEHIAEITRLFGEAKEVWIDENTGKRVKRVSVSGTALAAGTSRNGKPKTPAASALPLTQFPSAASSRRPTLATRRSPSSDRYLMKTARESSKREAKKKASPSPTSNCETAKRFRWAKMWTSISIAKLCRMWQTLGSTTTRRRLVKISIQPSLLRVQTAEGTR
;
A
#
# COMPACT_ATOMS: atom_id res chain seq x y z
N MET A 1 -58.51 -16.83 -11.39
CA MET A 1 -57.04 -16.64 -11.49
C MET A 1 -56.51 -16.26 -10.12
N ARG A 2 -55.37 -16.79 -9.67
CA ARG A 2 -54.63 -16.29 -8.50
C ARG A 2 -53.21 -15.96 -8.97
N HIS A 3 -52.77 -14.72 -8.83
CA HIS A 3 -51.39 -14.35 -9.14
C HIS A 3 -50.46 -14.85 -8.02
N MET A 4 -49.43 -15.61 -8.38
CA MET A 4 -48.28 -15.85 -7.51
C MET A 4 -47.28 -14.71 -7.71
N THR A 5 -47.07 -13.89 -6.67
CA THR A 5 -45.95 -12.95 -6.63
C THR A 5 -44.67 -13.70 -6.28
N MET A 6 -43.70 -13.71 -7.21
CA MET A 6 -42.32 -14.14 -6.91
C MET A 6 -41.74 -13.27 -5.78
N PRO A 7 -40.97 -13.83 -4.83
CA PRO A 7 -40.24 -13.02 -3.86
C PRO A 7 -39.11 -12.25 -4.55
N ARG A 8 -38.94 -10.97 -4.21
CA ARG A 8 -37.75 -10.19 -4.60
C ARG A 8 -36.59 -10.61 -3.69
N LEU A 9 -35.59 -11.28 -4.27
CA LEU A 9 -34.27 -11.43 -3.64
C LEU A 9 -33.63 -10.05 -3.43
N SER A 10 -32.83 -9.91 -2.38
CA SER A 10 -32.04 -8.69 -2.16
C SER A 10 -30.86 -8.61 -3.13
N MET A 11 -30.37 -7.39 -3.38
CA MET A 11 -29.18 -7.16 -4.20
C MET A 11 -27.94 -7.88 -3.63
N ALA A 12 -27.86 -8.01 -2.29
CA ALA A 12 -26.78 -8.72 -1.61
C ALA A 12 -26.83 -10.25 -1.83
N GLU A 13 -28.02 -10.86 -1.90
CA GLU A 13 -28.17 -12.29 -2.22
C GLU A 13 -27.85 -12.58 -3.68
N LEU A 14 -28.25 -11.69 -4.60
CA LEU A 14 -27.89 -11.77 -6.01
C LEU A 14 -26.37 -11.65 -6.23
N ALA A 15 -25.71 -10.68 -5.58
CA ALA A 15 -24.27 -10.50 -5.65
C ALA A 15 -23.50 -11.73 -5.11
N ASN A 16 -23.91 -12.28 -3.97
CA ASN A 16 -23.29 -13.48 -3.39
C ASN A 16 -23.56 -14.76 -4.21
N GLY A 17 -24.71 -14.85 -4.88
CA GLY A 17 -25.01 -15.96 -5.81
C GLY A 17 -24.08 -15.95 -7.03
N LEU A 18 -23.99 -14.79 -7.69
CA LEU A 18 -23.18 -14.60 -8.90
C LEU A 18 -21.67 -14.77 -8.68
N SER A 19 -21.13 -14.26 -7.57
CA SER A 19 -19.69 -14.40 -7.27
C SER A 19 -19.26 -15.86 -7.10
N SER A 20 -20.10 -16.68 -6.45
CA SER A 20 -19.78 -18.08 -6.15
C SER A 20 -19.66 -18.98 -7.38
N MET A 21 -20.50 -18.76 -8.41
CA MET A 21 -20.41 -19.51 -9.67
C MET A 21 -19.16 -19.12 -10.47
N ASN A 22 -18.85 -17.83 -10.56
CA ASN A 22 -17.66 -17.37 -11.28
C ASN A 22 -16.35 -17.87 -10.63
N GLN A 23 -16.24 -17.88 -9.29
CA GLN A 23 -15.02 -18.36 -8.63
C GLN A 23 -14.79 -19.88 -8.79
N GLN A 24 -15.86 -20.67 -8.90
CA GLN A 24 -15.77 -22.11 -9.19
C GLN A 24 -15.37 -22.36 -10.65
N ASN A 25 -16.03 -21.71 -11.60
CA ASN A 25 -15.72 -21.82 -13.03
C ASN A 25 -14.28 -21.37 -13.33
N LEU A 26 -13.87 -20.21 -12.81
CA LEU A 26 -12.48 -19.74 -12.88
C LEU A 26 -11.52 -20.76 -12.26
N SER A 27 -11.88 -21.37 -11.13
CA SER A 27 -11.00 -22.33 -10.48
C SER A 27 -10.75 -23.57 -11.33
N SER A 28 -11.81 -24.12 -11.94
CA SER A 28 -11.70 -25.24 -12.88
C SER A 28 -10.93 -24.85 -14.13
N PHE A 29 -11.13 -23.63 -14.66
CA PHE A 29 -10.38 -23.10 -15.79
C PHE A 29 -8.86 -23.05 -15.50
N ILE A 30 -8.46 -22.42 -14.38
CA ILE A 30 -7.05 -22.32 -13.97
C ILE A 30 -6.42 -23.71 -13.86
N TRP A 31 -7.11 -24.66 -13.23
CA TRP A 31 -6.61 -26.03 -13.13
C TRP A 31 -6.47 -26.69 -14.50
N SER A 32 -7.45 -26.52 -15.41
CA SER A 32 -7.39 -27.10 -16.76
C SER A 32 -6.22 -26.57 -17.62
N VAL A 33 -5.73 -25.36 -17.35
CA VAL A 33 -4.49 -24.85 -17.98
C VAL A 33 -3.25 -25.35 -17.23
N ALA A 34 -3.24 -25.34 -15.90
CA ALA A 34 -2.15 -25.89 -15.09
C ALA A 34 -1.92 -27.39 -15.32
N ASP A 35 -2.97 -28.15 -15.68
CA ASP A 35 -2.89 -29.55 -16.09
C ASP A 35 -2.14 -29.74 -17.41
N LEU A 36 -2.32 -28.84 -18.39
CA LEU A 36 -1.55 -28.83 -19.65
C LEU A 36 -0.08 -28.49 -19.44
N LEU A 37 0.24 -27.67 -18.43
CA LEU A 37 1.61 -27.25 -18.10
C LEU A 37 2.36 -28.28 -17.22
N ARG A 38 1.74 -29.40 -16.84
CA ARG A 38 2.31 -30.39 -15.93
C ARG A 38 3.35 -31.29 -16.61
N GLY A 39 4.60 -30.87 -16.54
CA GLY A 39 5.77 -31.61 -16.99
C GLY A 39 6.84 -30.64 -17.47
N ASP A 40 6.45 -29.78 -18.41
CA ASP A 40 7.29 -28.76 -19.06
C ASP A 40 7.52 -27.52 -18.20
N TYR A 41 6.65 -27.28 -17.21
CA TYR A 41 6.74 -26.16 -16.26
C TYR A 41 6.71 -26.64 -14.81
N LYS A 42 7.50 -25.98 -13.96
CA LYS A 42 7.38 -26.11 -12.50
C LYS A 42 6.10 -25.41 -12.05
N GLN A 43 5.53 -25.84 -10.93
CA GLN A 43 4.28 -25.27 -10.41
C GLN A 43 4.39 -23.77 -10.08
N SER A 44 5.58 -23.31 -9.68
CA SER A 44 5.92 -21.90 -9.49
C SER A 44 5.97 -21.07 -10.78
N GLU A 45 6.08 -21.71 -11.94
CA GLU A 45 6.14 -21.03 -13.24
C GLU A 45 4.78 -20.93 -13.93
N TYR A 46 3.73 -21.61 -13.43
CA TYR A 46 2.39 -21.60 -14.06
C TYR A 46 1.79 -20.18 -14.15
N GLY A 47 2.10 -19.30 -13.19
CA GLY A 47 1.69 -17.89 -13.22
C GLY A 47 2.24 -17.14 -14.44
N LYS A 48 3.47 -17.44 -14.87
CA LYS A 48 4.12 -16.79 -16.02
C LYS A 48 3.44 -17.08 -17.35
N VAL A 49 2.70 -18.18 -17.43
CA VAL A 49 1.83 -18.47 -18.59
C VAL A 49 0.44 -17.90 -18.36
N ILE A 50 -0.21 -18.25 -17.24
CA ILE A 50 -1.65 -18.01 -17.06
C ILE A 50 -1.95 -16.52 -16.88
N LEU A 51 -1.08 -15.72 -16.23
CA LEU A 51 -1.28 -14.28 -16.05
C LEU A 51 -1.28 -13.49 -17.37
N PRO A 52 -0.22 -13.53 -18.22
CA PRO A 52 -0.24 -12.79 -19.48
C PRO A 52 -1.31 -13.28 -20.46
N PHE A 53 -1.61 -14.59 -20.53
CA PHE A 53 -2.74 -15.06 -21.35
C PHE A 53 -4.10 -14.55 -20.84
N THR A 54 -4.28 -14.40 -19.52
CA THR A 54 -5.48 -13.78 -18.93
C THR A 54 -5.59 -12.30 -19.35
N VAL A 55 -4.49 -11.54 -19.25
CA VAL A 55 -4.44 -10.13 -19.69
C VAL A 55 -4.68 -10.01 -21.20
N LEU A 56 -4.05 -10.85 -22.01
CA LEU A 56 -4.22 -10.91 -23.46
C LEU A 56 -5.68 -11.16 -23.84
N ARG A 57 -6.34 -12.15 -23.24
CA ARG A 57 -7.75 -12.44 -23.52
C ARG A 57 -8.68 -11.32 -23.03
N ARG A 58 -8.37 -10.66 -21.91
CA ARG A 58 -9.13 -9.48 -21.44
C ARG A 58 -9.05 -8.31 -22.44
N LEU A 59 -7.86 -7.99 -22.94
CA LEU A 59 -7.65 -6.92 -23.93
C LEU A 59 -8.26 -7.26 -25.30
N ASP A 60 -8.16 -8.52 -25.73
CA ASP A 60 -8.77 -9.05 -26.95
C ASP A 60 -10.30 -8.96 -26.92
N CYS A 61 -10.94 -9.34 -25.81
CA CYS A 61 -12.40 -9.18 -25.62
C CYS A 61 -12.85 -7.71 -25.73
N VAL A 62 -12.10 -6.78 -25.14
CA VAL A 62 -12.42 -5.34 -25.16
C VAL A 62 -12.34 -4.75 -26.57
N LEU A 63 -11.48 -5.28 -27.45
CA LEU A 63 -11.35 -4.80 -28.83
C LEU A 63 -12.28 -5.49 -29.83
N ASP A 64 -12.76 -6.71 -29.57
CA ASP A 64 -13.62 -7.52 -30.45
C ASP A 64 -14.77 -6.69 -31.09
N PRO A 65 -15.56 -5.88 -30.35
CA PRO A 65 -16.67 -5.10 -30.92
C PRO A 65 -16.25 -3.93 -31.83
N THR A 66 -14.95 -3.62 -31.93
CA THR A 66 -14.41 -2.47 -32.67
C THR A 66 -13.37 -2.84 -33.72
N LYS A 67 -12.83 -4.06 -33.68
CA LYS A 67 -11.76 -4.61 -34.51
C LYS A 67 -11.87 -4.21 -35.98
N GLU A 68 -12.97 -4.56 -36.63
CA GLU A 68 -13.26 -4.27 -38.04
C GLU A 68 -13.30 -2.77 -38.37
N ALA A 69 -13.73 -1.94 -37.41
CA ALA A 69 -13.79 -0.48 -37.59
C ALA A 69 -12.42 0.19 -37.38
N VAL A 70 -11.54 -0.41 -36.59
CA VAL A 70 -10.13 0.00 -36.42
C VAL A 70 -9.32 -0.33 -37.67
N LEU A 71 -9.45 -1.56 -38.21
CA LEU A 71 -8.74 -1.98 -39.42
C LEU A 71 -9.08 -1.11 -40.64
N LYS A 72 -10.37 -0.90 -40.90
CA LYS A 72 -10.85 -0.05 -42.02
C LYS A 72 -10.50 1.43 -41.86
N GLU A 73 -10.31 1.92 -40.62
CA GLU A 73 -9.80 3.28 -40.40
C GLU A 73 -8.28 3.36 -40.57
N LYS A 74 -7.52 2.32 -40.21
CA LYS A 74 -6.06 2.23 -40.47
C LYS A 74 -5.77 2.35 -41.97
N GLU A 75 -6.36 1.46 -42.78
CA GLU A 75 -6.22 1.46 -44.24
C GLU A 75 -6.50 2.85 -44.84
N LYS A 76 -7.62 3.45 -44.43
CA LYS A 76 -8.06 4.78 -44.86
C LYS A 76 -7.09 5.92 -44.52
N ARG A 77 -6.38 5.83 -43.39
CA ARG A 77 -5.44 6.89 -42.94
C ARG A 77 -4.06 6.69 -43.54
N GLU A 78 -3.60 5.45 -43.67
CA GLU A 78 -2.35 5.11 -44.35
C GLU A 78 -2.42 5.45 -45.85
N ALA A 79 -3.53 5.12 -46.53
CA ALA A 79 -3.79 5.54 -47.91
C ALA A 79 -3.90 7.07 -48.09
N ALA A 80 -4.12 7.83 -47.02
CA ALA A 80 -4.13 9.29 -47.00
C ALA A 80 -2.80 9.92 -46.54
N GLY A 81 -1.77 9.11 -46.24
CA GLY A 81 -0.47 9.60 -45.73
C GLY A 81 -0.52 10.21 -44.33
N LEU A 82 -1.53 9.88 -43.52
CA LEU A 82 -1.74 10.41 -42.17
C LEU A 82 -1.31 9.38 -41.11
N ASN A 83 -0.84 9.83 -39.94
CA ASN A 83 -0.71 8.95 -38.78
C ASN A 83 -2.10 8.38 -38.41
N PRO A 84 -2.33 7.05 -38.45
CA PRO A 84 -3.62 6.45 -38.12
C PRO A 84 -3.96 6.55 -36.62
N GLU A 85 -2.97 6.52 -35.72
CA GLU A 85 -3.11 6.28 -34.27
C GLU A 85 -4.22 7.11 -33.57
N PRO A 86 -4.30 8.45 -33.71
CA PRO A 86 -5.38 9.23 -33.08
C PRO A 86 -6.79 8.86 -33.56
N PHE A 87 -6.90 8.34 -34.79
CA PHE A 87 -8.16 7.82 -35.33
C PHE A 87 -8.44 6.39 -34.85
N LEU A 88 -7.41 5.56 -34.66
CA LEU A 88 -7.56 4.20 -34.14
C LEU A 88 -8.06 4.20 -32.69
N LEU A 89 -7.47 5.01 -31.82
CA LEU A 89 -7.91 5.21 -30.42
C LEU A 89 -9.38 5.68 -30.37
N LYS A 90 -9.75 6.63 -31.25
CA LYS A 90 -11.14 7.10 -31.36
C LYS A 90 -12.11 6.04 -31.91
N LYS A 91 -11.62 5.02 -32.63
CA LYS A 91 -12.43 3.91 -33.17
C LYS A 91 -12.56 2.73 -32.21
N SER A 92 -11.50 2.39 -31.49
CA SER A 92 -11.54 1.37 -30.44
C SER A 92 -12.36 1.82 -29.23
N LYS A 93 -12.58 3.14 -29.08
CA LYS A 93 -13.19 3.77 -27.89
C LYS A 93 -12.36 3.57 -26.62
N CYS A 94 -11.11 3.12 -26.76
CA CYS A 94 -10.21 2.75 -25.67
C CYS A 94 -8.91 3.55 -25.80
N LEU A 95 -8.10 3.58 -24.73
CA LEU A 95 -6.75 4.16 -24.76
C LEU A 95 -5.71 3.24 -25.45
N PHE A 96 -6.16 2.20 -26.16
CA PHE A 96 -5.34 1.27 -26.91
C PHE A 96 -6.09 0.75 -28.15
N TYR A 97 -5.38 0.03 -29.01
CA TYR A 97 -5.92 -0.61 -30.21
C TYR A 97 -5.05 -1.82 -30.60
N ASN A 98 -5.55 -2.63 -31.55
CA ASN A 98 -4.77 -3.66 -32.24
C ASN A 98 -5.02 -3.56 -33.76
N THR A 99 -3.96 -3.70 -34.56
CA THR A 99 -3.97 -3.50 -36.02
C THR A 99 -3.79 -4.77 -36.85
N SER A 100 -3.70 -5.94 -36.22
CA SER A 100 -3.62 -7.23 -36.93
C SER A 100 -5.00 -7.64 -37.44
N PRO A 101 -5.11 -8.29 -38.62
CA PRO A 101 -6.34 -8.95 -39.04
C PRO A 101 -6.72 -10.13 -38.13
N LEU A 102 -5.75 -10.69 -37.39
CA LEU A 102 -5.90 -11.78 -36.43
C LEU A 102 -6.49 -11.27 -35.10
N ASP A 103 -7.15 -12.18 -34.39
CA ASP A 103 -7.63 -12.10 -33.01
C ASP A 103 -7.48 -13.50 -32.39
N ILE A 104 -7.66 -13.66 -31.07
CA ILE A 104 -7.39 -14.95 -30.41
C ILE A 104 -8.21 -16.11 -31.00
N LYS A 105 -9.41 -15.85 -31.55
CA LYS A 105 -10.24 -16.87 -32.19
C LYS A 105 -9.65 -17.26 -33.56
N LYS A 106 -9.25 -16.28 -34.38
CA LYS A 106 -8.60 -16.51 -35.68
C LYS A 106 -7.23 -17.19 -35.57
N LEU A 107 -6.49 -16.98 -34.47
CA LEU A 107 -5.23 -17.70 -34.20
C LEU A 107 -5.40 -19.23 -34.17
N MET A 108 -6.62 -19.73 -33.92
CA MET A 108 -6.92 -21.18 -33.92
C MET A 108 -7.13 -21.76 -35.32
N GLY A 109 -7.20 -20.92 -36.37
CA GLY A 109 -7.34 -21.37 -37.76
C GLY A 109 -6.03 -21.83 -38.42
N ASP A 110 -4.88 -21.58 -37.78
CA ASP A 110 -3.54 -21.91 -38.28
C ASP A 110 -2.67 -22.40 -37.11
N GLN A 111 -2.83 -23.69 -36.81
CA GLN A 111 -2.14 -24.36 -35.70
C GLN A 111 -0.62 -24.45 -35.93
N ASP A 112 -0.18 -24.68 -37.17
CA ASP A 112 1.22 -24.93 -37.49
C ASP A 112 2.08 -23.66 -37.33
N ASN A 113 1.54 -22.50 -37.69
CA ASN A 113 2.25 -21.21 -37.58
C ASN A 113 1.81 -20.36 -36.37
N ILE A 114 1.10 -20.95 -35.40
CA ILE A 114 0.50 -20.23 -34.25
C ILE A 114 1.50 -19.35 -33.48
N ALA A 115 2.78 -19.75 -33.37
CA ALA A 115 3.80 -18.94 -32.69
C ALA A 115 4.09 -17.63 -33.44
N GLU A 116 4.32 -17.69 -34.75
CA GLU A 116 4.54 -16.50 -35.59
C GLU A 116 3.28 -15.63 -35.66
N ASN A 117 2.11 -16.24 -35.82
CA ASN A 117 0.81 -15.57 -35.79
C ASN A 117 0.56 -14.87 -34.44
N MET A 118 0.93 -15.48 -33.31
CA MET A 118 0.86 -14.88 -31.97
C MET A 118 1.83 -13.68 -31.84
N PHE A 119 3.07 -13.80 -32.32
CA PHE A 119 4.03 -12.68 -32.30
C PHE A 119 3.57 -11.50 -33.16
N SER A 120 3.05 -11.78 -34.36
CA SER A 120 2.42 -10.80 -35.25
C SER A 120 1.21 -10.14 -34.56
N TYR A 121 0.38 -10.92 -33.87
CA TYR A 121 -0.78 -10.40 -33.13
C TYR A 121 -0.37 -9.44 -31.98
N ILE A 122 0.64 -9.82 -31.19
CA ILE A 122 1.17 -8.99 -30.08
C ILE A 122 1.84 -7.72 -30.61
N GLN A 123 2.66 -7.81 -31.67
CA GLN A 123 3.36 -6.65 -32.23
C GLN A 123 2.43 -5.63 -32.90
N ALA A 124 1.20 -6.02 -33.24
CA ALA A 124 0.21 -5.13 -33.84
C ALA A 124 -0.62 -4.32 -32.82
N PHE A 125 -0.42 -4.50 -31.51
CA PHE A 125 -1.01 -3.63 -30.48
C PHE A 125 -0.32 -2.25 -30.40
N SER A 126 -0.99 -1.27 -29.79
CA SER A 126 -0.38 0.01 -29.43
C SER A 126 0.85 -0.17 -28.51
N PRO A 127 1.83 0.77 -28.51
CA PRO A 127 3.09 0.61 -27.78
C PRO A 127 2.94 0.24 -26.30
N ASP A 128 2.01 0.88 -25.58
CA ASP A 128 1.78 0.62 -24.16
C ASP A 128 1.27 -0.77 -23.81
N VAL A 129 0.60 -1.46 -24.73
CA VAL A 129 0.19 -2.85 -24.54
C VAL A 129 1.36 -3.80 -24.81
N ARG A 130 2.32 -3.41 -25.65
CA ARG A 130 3.55 -4.20 -25.87
C ARG A 130 4.48 -4.13 -24.65
N ASP A 131 4.61 -2.97 -24.01
CA ASP A 131 5.29 -2.79 -22.71
C ASP A 131 4.74 -3.74 -21.60
N ILE A 132 3.42 -3.94 -21.55
CA ILE A 132 2.78 -4.92 -20.65
C ILE A 132 3.29 -6.35 -20.93
N PHE A 133 3.36 -6.78 -22.20
CA PHE A 133 3.82 -8.12 -22.57
C PHE A 133 5.34 -8.31 -22.49
N GLU A 134 6.12 -7.24 -22.67
CA GLU A 134 7.56 -7.22 -22.40
C GLU A 134 7.84 -7.41 -20.90
N CYS A 135 7.07 -6.76 -20.02
CA CYS A 135 7.17 -6.94 -18.57
C CYS A 135 6.77 -8.35 -18.07
N PHE A 136 5.99 -9.11 -18.86
CA PHE A 136 5.68 -10.51 -18.61
C PHE A 136 6.69 -11.51 -19.22
N ASP A 137 7.71 -11.06 -19.97
CA ASP A 137 8.59 -11.92 -20.76
C ASP A 137 7.79 -12.86 -21.71
N PHE A 138 6.68 -12.34 -22.27
CA PHE A 138 5.67 -13.16 -22.95
C PHE A 138 6.22 -13.86 -24.20
N HIS A 139 7.15 -13.22 -24.92
CA HIS A 139 7.82 -13.80 -26.08
C HIS A 139 8.48 -15.14 -25.74
N THR A 140 9.27 -15.19 -24.65
CA THR A 140 9.91 -16.41 -24.14
C THR A 140 8.90 -17.48 -23.72
N GLN A 141 7.73 -17.08 -23.19
CA GLN A 141 6.70 -18.05 -22.80
C GLN A 141 6.01 -18.69 -24.01
N VAL A 142 5.67 -17.91 -25.04
CA VAL A 142 5.14 -18.43 -26.31
C VAL A 142 6.15 -19.39 -26.95
N ASP A 143 7.44 -19.02 -26.97
CA ASP A 143 8.53 -19.81 -27.51
C ASP A 143 8.78 -21.13 -26.73
N ARG A 144 8.56 -21.12 -25.41
CA ARG A 144 8.65 -22.30 -24.53
C ARG A 144 7.42 -23.19 -24.63
N LEU A 145 6.23 -22.63 -24.90
CA LEU A 145 4.99 -23.39 -25.14
C LEU A 145 4.95 -24.01 -26.55
N ALA A 146 5.55 -23.37 -27.55
CA ALA A 146 5.55 -23.85 -28.94
C ALA A 146 6.33 -25.17 -29.10
N LYS A 147 7.51 -25.27 -28.45
CA LYS A 147 8.43 -26.42 -28.55
C LYS A 147 7.79 -27.79 -28.18
N PRO A 148 7.00 -27.92 -27.09
CA PRO A 148 6.23 -29.12 -26.78
C PRO A 148 4.82 -29.17 -27.41
N GLY A 149 4.45 -28.22 -28.29
CA GLY A 149 3.11 -28.13 -28.89
C GLY A 149 2.00 -27.63 -27.95
N LEU A 150 2.34 -27.21 -26.73
CA LEU A 150 1.37 -26.73 -25.72
C LEU A 150 0.72 -25.40 -26.11
N LEU A 151 1.36 -24.57 -26.94
CA LEU A 151 0.90 -23.23 -27.28
C LEU A 151 -0.52 -23.19 -27.86
N TYR A 152 -0.86 -24.12 -28.75
CA TYR A 152 -2.22 -24.23 -29.30
C TYR A 152 -3.22 -24.56 -28.21
N MET A 153 -2.97 -25.63 -27.42
CA MET A 153 -3.88 -26.09 -26.38
C MET A 153 -4.08 -25.03 -25.28
N VAL A 154 -3.04 -24.30 -24.88
CA VAL A 154 -3.16 -23.18 -23.92
C VAL A 154 -4.00 -22.05 -24.52
N THR A 155 -3.71 -21.63 -25.76
CA THR A 155 -4.44 -20.53 -26.41
C THR A 155 -5.91 -20.88 -26.63
N GLU A 156 -6.22 -22.13 -27.01
CA GLU A 156 -7.59 -22.65 -27.14
C GLU A 156 -8.39 -22.52 -25.84
N LYS A 157 -7.78 -22.84 -24.67
CA LYS A 157 -8.45 -22.63 -23.38
C LYS A 157 -8.87 -21.17 -23.20
N PHE A 158 -7.99 -20.22 -23.47
CA PHE A 158 -8.29 -18.80 -23.34
C PHE A 158 -9.28 -18.28 -24.39
N ALA A 159 -9.20 -18.76 -25.64
CA ALA A 159 -10.12 -18.38 -26.72
C ALA A 159 -11.59 -18.65 -26.35
N ASN A 160 -11.85 -19.73 -25.60
CA ASN A 160 -13.18 -20.16 -25.18
C ASN A 160 -13.72 -19.49 -23.91
N VAL A 161 -12.95 -18.61 -23.25
CA VAL A 161 -13.44 -17.80 -22.10
C VAL A 161 -13.83 -16.42 -22.59
N ASP A 162 -15.02 -15.93 -22.21
CA ASP A 162 -15.37 -14.52 -22.36
C ASP A 162 -14.89 -13.73 -21.14
N LEU A 163 -14.03 -12.74 -21.40
CA LEU A 163 -13.52 -11.79 -20.41
C LEU A 163 -13.87 -10.35 -20.82
N HIS A 164 -15.00 -10.08 -21.49
CA HIS A 164 -15.46 -8.71 -21.70
C HIS A 164 -15.90 -8.06 -20.37
N PRO A 165 -15.70 -6.75 -20.13
CA PRO A 165 -16.15 -6.06 -18.92
C PRO A 165 -17.66 -6.17 -18.61
N GLU A 166 -18.48 -6.48 -19.62
CA GLU A 166 -19.93 -6.72 -19.48
C GLU A 166 -20.27 -8.13 -18.95
N VAL A 167 -19.35 -9.09 -19.07
CA VAL A 167 -19.51 -10.50 -18.62
C VAL A 167 -18.75 -10.76 -17.32
N VAL A 168 -17.55 -10.18 -17.21
CA VAL A 168 -16.72 -10.17 -15.99
C VAL A 168 -16.39 -8.72 -15.67
N THR A 169 -17.01 -8.14 -14.64
CA THR A 169 -16.80 -6.73 -14.27
C THR A 169 -15.34 -6.47 -13.85
N ASN A 170 -14.89 -5.20 -13.82
CA ASN A 170 -13.51 -4.90 -13.38
C ASN A 170 -13.26 -5.31 -11.92
N GLU A 171 -14.26 -5.19 -11.03
CA GLU A 171 -14.19 -5.72 -9.66
C GLU A 171 -13.99 -7.25 -9.65
N GLN A 172 -14.79 -7.98 -10.42
CA GLN A 172 -14.65 -9.43 -10.57
C GLN A 172 -13.30 -9.81 -11.18
N MET A 173 -12.79 -9.03 -12.15
CA MET A 173 -11.49 -9.24 -12.77
C MET A 173 -10.33 -8.99 -11.79
N GLY A 174 -10.47 -8.03 -10.89
CA GLY A 174 -9.56 -7.85 -9.76
C GLY A 174 -9.49 -9.09 -8.87
N HIS A 175 -10.64 -9.65 -8.49
CA HIS A 175 -10.71 -10.91 -7.74
C HIS A 175 -10.18 -12.12 -8.53
N VAL A 176 -10.31 -12.13 -9.86
CA VAL A 176 -9.69 -13.14 -10.73
C VAL A 176 -8.17 -13.09 -10.62
N PHE A 177 -7.55 -11.91 -10.71
CA PHE A 177 -6.09 -11.74 -10.57
C PHE A 177 -5.60 -12.06 -9.15
N GLU A 178 -6.35 -11.68 -8.11
CA GLU A 178 -6.06 -12.09 -6.72
C GLU A 178 -6.00 -13.62 -6.57
N GLU A 179 -7.03 -14.32 -7.02
CA GLU A 179 -7.15 -15.77 -6.89
C GLU A 179 -6.14 -16.53 -7.76
N LEU A 180 -5.75 -15.96 -8.90
CA LEU A 180 -4.64 -16.44 -9.73
C LEU A 180 -3.31 -16.36 -8.97
N ILE A 181 -2.88 -15.15 -8.56
CA ILE A 181 -1.59 -14.91 -7.91
C ILE A 181 -1.50 -15.70 -6.60
N ARG A 182 -2.57 -15.69 -5.78
CA ARG A 182 -2.64 -16.44 -4.53
C ARG A 182 -2.43 -17.95 -4.77
N LYS A 183 -3.04 -18.54 -5.80
CA LYS A 183 -2.85 -19.96 -6.15
C LYS A 183 -1.41 -20.25 -6.59
N PHE A 184 -0.82 -19.40 -7.43
CA PHE A 184 0.54 -19.67 -7.93
C PHE A 184 1.59 -19.59 -6.84
N ALA A 185 1.43 -18.72 -5.85
CA ALA A 185 2.34 -18.69 -4.71
C ALA A 185 2.04 -19.75 -3.64
N GLU A 186 0.76 -20.14 -3.43
CA GLU A 186 0.42 -21.36 -2.67
C GLU A 186 1.04 -22.62 -3.31
N LEU A 187 1.28 -22.62 -4.63
CA LEU A 187 1.95 -23.68 -5.38
C LEU A 187 3.49 -23.53 -5.46
N SER A 188 4.04 -22.31 -5.42
CA SER A 188 5.49 -22.10 -5.43
C SER A 188 6.15 -22.34 -4.07
N ASN A 189 5.35 -22.33 -3.00
CA ASN A 189 5.80 -22.41 -1.60
C ASN A 189 6.65 -21.19 -1.18
N GLU A 190 6.63 -20.12 -1.98
CA GLU A 190 7.14 -18.79 -1.63
C GLU A 190 6.07 -18.06 -0.80
N THR A 191 6.47 -17.01 -0.06
CA THR A 191 5.50 -16.19 0.67
C THR A 191 4.62 -15.42 -0.31
N ALA A 192 3.34 -15.78 -0.40
CA ALA A 192 2.33 -15.36 -1.39
C ALA A 192 1.92 -13.87 -1.39
N GLY A 193 2.85 -12.97 -1.06
CA GLY A 193 2.55 -12.10 0.06
C GLY A 193 3.13 -10.71 0.10
N GLU A 194 3.95 -10.37 -0.87
CA GLU A 194 4.32 -8.97 -1.14
C GLU A 194 3.29 -8.31 -2.08
N HIS A 195 2.28 -9.07 -2.57
CA HIS A 195 1.48 -8.71 -3.75
C HIS A 195 0.02 -8.31 -3.50
N PHE A 196 -0.56 -8.53 -2.30
CA PHE A 196 -1.97 -8.16 -2.10
C PHE A 196 -2.40 -7.76 -0.68
N THR A 197 -3.32 -6.78 -0.64
CA THR A 197 -3.97 -6.27 0.57
C THR A 197 -5.43 -6.72 0.58
N PRO A 198 -5.94 -7.38 1.65
CA PRO A 198 -7.32 -7.86 1.71
C PRO A 198 -8.33 -6.75 1.36
N ARG A 199 -9.29 -7.03 0.47
CA ARG A 199 -10.22 -6.03 -0.08
C ARG A 199 -11.02 -5.30 1.00
N GLU A 200 -11.34 -5.97 2.11
CA GLU A 200 -12.02 -5.35 3.25
C GLU A 200 -11.13 -4.38 4.05
N VAL A 201 -9.81 -4.59 4.05
CA VAL A 201 -8.83 -3.61 4.56
C VAL A 201 -8.72 -2.42 3.61
N ILE A 202 -8.72 -2.66 2.29
CA ILE A 202 -8.74 -1.56 1.30
C ILE A 202 -10.01 -0.72 1.45
N ARG A 203 -11.20 -1.34 1.53
CA ARG A 203 -12.47 -0.65 1.79
C ARG A 203 -12.41 0.18 3.08
N LEU A 204 -11.87 -0.37 4.17
CA LEU A 204 -11.68 0.39 5.41
C LEU A 204 -10.75 1.60 5.23
N MET A 205 -9.62 1.44 4.52
CA MET A 205 -8.71 2.58 4.27
C MET A 205 -9.40 3.67 3.43
N VAL A 206 -10.07 3.30 2.34
CA VAL A 206 -10.82 4.23 1.48
C VAL A 206 -11.87 5.01 2.28
N ASN A 207 -12.68 4.34 3.11
CA ASN A 207 -13.63 4.98 4.01
C ASN A 207 -12.95 6.02 4.94
N LEU A 208 -11.83 5.67 5.57
CA LEU A 208 -11.09 6.54 6.50
C LEU A 208 -10.44 7.75 5.81
N LEU A 209 -10.16 7.63 4.50
CA LEU A 209 -9.68 8.75 3.69
C LEU A 209 -10.80 9.73 3.34
N PHE A 210 -11.96 9.23 2.91
CA PHE A 210 -13.01 10.06 2.30
C PHE A 210 -14.01 10.67 3.31
N ILE A 211 -14.20 10.07 4.49
CA ILE A 211 -15.19 10.48 5.52
C ILE A 211 -15.13 11.96 6.00
N GLU A 212 -13.98 12.64 5.95
CA GLU A 212 -13.89 14.06 6.32
C GLU A 212 -14.08 15.01 5.13
N ASP A 213 -14.20 14.46 3.93
CA ASP A 213 -14.11 15.15 2.64
C ASP A 213 -15.37 14.94 1.77
N ASP A 214 -16.52 14.53 2.37
CA ASP A 214 -17.83 14.39 1.70
C ASP A 214 -18.11 15.58 0.76
N ASP A 215 -18.04 16.80 1.29
CA ASP A 215 -18.32 18.06 0.59
C ASP A 215 -17.26 18.41 -0.48
N ALA A 216 -16.14 17.67 -0.52
CA ALA A 216 -15.03 17.77 -1.44
C ALA A 216 -14.89 16.56 -2.39
N LEU A 217 -15.89 15.65 -2.36
CA LEU A 217 -16.01 14.44 -3.19
C LEU A 217 -17.41 14.24 -3.79
N THR A 218 -18.48 14.81 -3.20
CA THR A 218 -19.89 14.66 -3.63
C THR A 218 -20.38 15.70 -4.65
N LYS A 219 -19.59 16.73 -4.96
CA LYS A 219 -19.98 17.77 -5.94
C LYS A 219 -19.67 17.30 -7.36
N PRO A 220 -20.53 17.57 -8.36
CA PRO A 220 -20.29 17.17 -9.74
C PRO A 220 -19.01 17.74 -10.33
N GLY A 221 -18.32 16.95 -11.17
CA GLY A 221 -17.12 17.38 -11.90
C GLY A 221 -15.86 17.56 -11.05
N ILE A 222 -15.85 17.09 -9.79
CA ILE A 222 -14.64 17.08 -8.98
C ILE A 222 -13.62 16.09 -9.54
N VAL A 223 -12.40 16.57 -9.77
CA VAL A 223 -11.23 15.75 -10.08
C VAL A 223 -10.29 15.75 -8.88
N ARG A 224 -9.85 14.57 -8.44
CA ARG A 224 -8.88 14.37 -7.35
C ARG A 224 -7.76 13.44 -7.79
N SER A 225 -6.61 13.58 -7.16
CA SER A 225 -5.45 12.72 -7.41
C SER A 225 -5.28 11.67 -6.29
N LEU A 226 -5.11 10.41 -6.69
CA LEU A 226 -4.84 9.27 -5.79
C LEU A 226 -3.52 8.61 -6.19
N TYR A 227 -2.64 8.34 -5.23
CA TYR A 227 -1.35 7.66 -5.45
C TYR A 227 -1.13 6.45 -4.55
N ASP A 228 -0.55 5.38 -5.11
CA ASP A 228 0.07 4.28 -4.35
C ASP A 228 1.55 4.09 -4.79
N PRO A 229 2.55 4.28 -3.92
CA PRO A 229 3.97 4.06 -4.21
C PRO A 229 4.36 2.57 -4.27
N THR A 230 3.41 1.69 -4.02
CA THR A 230 3.54 0.23 -3.81
C THR A 230 2.31 -0.48 -4.40
N ALA A 231 1.93 -0.10 -5.62
CA ALA A 231 0.61 -0.35 -6.17
C ALA A 231 0.27 -1.84 -6.36
N GLY A 232 1.26 -2.73 -6.42
CA GLY A 232 1.07 -4.15 -6.72
C GLY A 232 0.32 -4.30 -8.04
N THR A 233 -0.79 -5.03 -8.03
CA THR A 233 -1.70 -5.21 -9.17
C THR A 233 -2.68 -4.05 -9.40
N GLY A 234 -2.53 -2.92 -8.70
CA GLY A 234 -3.44 -1.77 -8.78
C GLY A 234 -4.66 -1.87 -7.84
N GLY A 235 -4.78 -2.95 -7.05
CA GLY A 235 -5.98 -3.25 -6.26
C GLY A 235 -6.45 -2.13 -5.32
N MET A 236 -5.55 -1.33 -4.73
CA MET A 236 -5.94 -0.17 -3.90
C MET A 236 -6.56 0.96 -4.72
N LEU A 237 -5.97 1.26 -5.88
CA LEU A 237 -6.43 2.28 -6.81
C LEU A 237 -7.83 1.93 -7.32
N SER A 238 -8.01 0.70 -7.79
CA SER A 238 -9.27 0.24 -8.36
C SER A 238 -10.44 0.24 -7.37
N VAL A 239 -10.25 -0.23 -6.12
CA VAL A 239 -11.32 -0.13 -5.09
C VAL A 239 -11.68 1.33 -4.78
N ALA A 240 -10.71 2.23 -4.76
CA ALA A 240 -10.96 3.64 -4.44
C ALA A 240 -11.76 4.35 -5.54
N GLU A 241 -11.51 4.03 -6.81
CA GLU A 241 -12.32 4.47 -7.94
C GLU A 241 -13.73 3.87 -7.88
N ASP A 242 -13.84 2.54 -7.77
CA ASP A 242 -15.12 1.81 -7.75
C ASP A 242 -16.02 2.33 -6.60
N HIS A 243 -15.43 2.60 -5.43
CA HIS A 243 -16.10 3.18 -4.26
C HIS A 243 -16.54 4.64 -4.48
N LEU A 244 -15.69 5.49 -5.08
CA LEU A 244 -16.04 6.88 -5.35
C LEU A 244 -17.15 6.97 -6.41
N SER A 245 -17.04 6.22 -7.51
CA SER A 245 -18.05 6.18 -8.57
C SER A 245 -19.40 5.64 -8.07
N GLY A 246 -19.40 4.74 -7.08
CA GLY A 246 -20.62 4.27 -6.40
C GLY A 246 -21.31 5.32 -5.52
N GLN A 247 -20.62 6.40 -5.13
CA GLN A 247 -21.18 7.51 -4.33
C GLN A 247 -21.45 8.76 -5.16
N ASN A 248 -20.55 9.10 -6.09
CA ASN A 248 -20.67 10.23 -7.00
C ASN A 248 -20.12 9.86 -8.40
N PRO A 249 -21.00 9.45 -9.35
CA PRO A 249 -20.60 9.14 -10.72
C PRO A 249 -19.96 10.31 -11.50
N ASP A 250 -20.17 11.56 -11.05
CA ASP A 250 -19.59 12.75 -11.68
C ASP A 250 -18.19 13.12 -11.11
N ALA A 251 -17.73 12.45 -10.05
CA ALA A 251 -16.38 12.61 -9.51
C ALA A 251 -15.38 11.67 -10.21
N ARG A 252 -14.12 12.10 -10.31
CA ARG A 252 -13.05 11.34 -10.95
C ARG A 252 -11.79 11.31 -10.10
N LEU A 253 -11.21 10.12 -9.95
CA LEU A 253 -9.82 9.96 -9.54
C LEU A 253 -8.93 9.96 -10.78
N VAL A 254 -7.85 10.75 -10.75
CA VAL A 254 -6.68 10.52 -11.61
C VAL A 254 -5.73 9.66 -10.80
N MET A 255 -5.47 8.45 -11.29
CA MET A 255 -4.76 7.43 -10.52
C MET A 255 -3.28 7.38 -10.89
N TYR A 256 -2.45 7.32 -9.86
CA TYR A 256 -0.99 7.29 -9.92
C TYR A 256 -0.48 6.05 -9.20
N GLY A 257 0.54 5.40 -9.75
CA GLY A 257 1.09 4.16 -9.19
C GLY A 257 2.60 4.07 -9.36
N GLN A 258 3.27 3.42 -8.43
CA GLN A 258 4.60 2.88 -8.65
C GLN A 258 4.67 1.44 -8.14
N GLU A 259 5.33 0.56 -8.89
CA GLU A 259 5.50 -0.86 -8.52
C GLU A 259 6.88 -1.37 -8.95
N LEU A 260 7.49 -2.25 -8.14
CA LEU A 260 8.84 -2.81 -8.32
C LEU A 260 8.84 -4.13 -9.09
N ASN A 261 7.76 -4.92 -9.00
CA ASN A 261 7.64 -6.21 -9.66
C ASN A 261 6.98 -6.05 -11.04
N GLY A 262 7.72 -6.38 -12.12
CA GLY A 262 7.26 -6.20 -13.51
C GLY A 262 5.93 -6.90 -13.85
N GLU A 263 5.70 -8.12 -13.35
CA GLU A 263 4.43 -8.84 -13.56
C GLU A 263 3.25 -8.13 -12.87
N SER A 264 3.46 -7.60 -11.66
CA SER A 264 2.47 -6.83 -10.90
C SER A 264 2.19 -5.47 -11.56
N TYR A 265 3.24 -4.75 -11.97
CA TYR A 265 3.17 -3.53 -12.78
C TYR A 265 2.36 -3.76 -14.06
N ALA A 266 2.61 -4.86 -14.78
CA ALA A 266 1.92 -5.20 -16.03
C ALA A 266 0.41 -5.41 -15.81
N ILE A 267 0.02 -6.09 -14.72
CA ILE A 267 -1.40 -6.25 -14.33
C ILE A 267 -2.01 -4.89 -13.95
N CYS A 268 -1.31 -4.08 -13.15
CA CYS A 268 -1.76 -2.74 -12.77
C CYS A 268 -1.99 -1.84 -13.99
N LYS A 269 -1.00 -1.76 -14.90
CA LYS A 269 -1.08 -0.99 -16.14
C LYS A 269 -2.21 -1.50 -17.04
N ALA A 270 -2.44 -2.81 -17.11
CA ALA A 270 -3.56 -3.38 -17.85
C ALA A 270 -4.94 -2.98 -17.28
N ASP A 271 -5.16 -3.09 -15.96
CA ASP A 271 -6.44 -2.70 -15.32
C ASP A 271 -6.72 -1.20 -15.47
N MET A 272 -5.69 -0.36 -15.26
CA MET A 272 -5.78 1.09 -15.46
C MET A 272 -6.10 1.44 -16.93
N LEU A 273 -5.49 0.75 -17.90
CA LEU A 273 -5.76 0.93 -19.33
C LEU A 273 -7.20 0.58 -19.70
N ILE A 274 -7.75 -0.50 -19.14
CA ILE A 274 -9.14 -0.95 -19.34
C ILE A 274 -10.14 0.00 -18.67
N LYS A 275 -9.79 0.55 -17.50
CA LYS A 275 -10.55 1.60 -16.80
C LYS A 275 -10.48 2.97 -17.50
N GLY A 276 -9.63 3.13 -18.53
CA GLY A 276 -9.47 4.39 -19.26
C GLY A 276 -8.69 5.46 -18.49
N GLN A 277 -7.86 5.04 -17.52
CA GLN A 277 -6.94 5.91 -16.79
C GLN A 277 -5.69 6.20 -17.63
N ASP A 278 -5.06 7.36 -17.38
CA ASP A 278 -3.79 7.72 -18.00
C ASP A 278 -2.64 6.90 -17.39
N ILE A 279 -2.33 5.80 -18.07
CA ILE A 279 -1.27 4.84 -17.74
C ILE A 279 0.15 5.43 -17.68
N SER A 280 0.41 6.64 -18.20
CA SER A 280 1.72 7.30 -18.02
C SER A 280 1.99 7.68 -16.55
N ASN A 281 0.97 7.61 -15.70
CA ASN A 281 1.06 7.82 -14.25
C ASN A 281 1.34 6.53 -13.46
N ILE A 282 1.45 5.37 -14.12
CA ILE A 282 1.83 4.08 -13.53
C ILE A 282 3.28 3.79 -13.89
N ILE A 283 4.17 3.72 -12.90
CA ILE A 283 5.62 3.64 -13.10
C ILE A 283 6.20 2.31 -12.62
N HIS A 284 7.02 1.66 -13.44
CA HIS A 284 7.83 0.50 -13.05
C HIS A 284 9.15 0.98 -12.42
N GLY A 285 9.43 0.61 -11.16
CA GLY A 285 10.71 0.91 -10.50
C GLY A 285 10.67 0.92 -8.97
N ASN A 286 11.84 0.99 -8.34
CA ASN A 286 11.95 1.01 -6.87
C ASN A 286 11.70 2.43 -6.31
N THR A 287 10.50 2.67 -5.77
CA THR A 287 10.06 3.99 -5.28
C THR A 287 11.00 4.68 -4.28
N LEU A 288 11.82 3.91 -3.53
CA LEU A 288 12.73 4.48 -2.53
C LEU A 288 14.07 4.92 -3.13
N SER A 289 14.66 4.19 -4.09
CA SER A 289 15.89 4.62 -4.77
C SER A 289 15.64 5.50 -6.00
N ASP A 290 14.49 5.33 -6.64
CA ASP A 290 14.13 5.98 -7.89
C ASP A 290 12.66 6.43 -7.80
N ASP A 291 12.47 7.70 -7.46
CA ASP A 291 11.14 8.29 -7.33
C ASP A 291 10.53 8.48 -8.72
N GLY A 292 9.57 7.63 -9.08
CA GLY A 292 8.95 7.64 -10.41
C GLY A 292 8.11 8.89 -10.72
N LEU A 293 7.75 9.67 -9.69
CA LEU A 293 6.85 10.83 -9.81
C LEU A 293 7.43 12.05 -9.05
N PRO A 294 8.66 12.50 -9.40
CA PRO A 294 9.39 13.48 -8.60
C PRO A 294 8.68 14.84 -8.64
N GLY A 295 8.56 15.48 -7.47
CA GLY A 295 7.86 16.77 -7.31
C GLY A 295 6.34 16.74 -7.49
N LYS A 296 5.73 15.60 -7.87
CA LYS A 296 4.27 15.42 -7.86
C LYS A 296 3.75 15.38 -6.42
N GLN A 297 2.54 15.86 -6.21
CA GLN A 297 1.85 15.86 -4.92
C GLN A 297 0.37 15.52 -5.11
N PHE A 298 -0.22 14.76 -4.19
CA PHE A 298 -1.53 14.12 -4.38
C PHE A 298 -2.55 14.45 -3.29
N ASP A 299 -3.85 14.56 -3.62
CA ASP A 299 -4.91 14.83 -2.64
C ASP A 299 -5.05 13.68 -1.65
N TYR A 300 -4.99 12.45 -2.16
CA TYR A 300 -5.16 11.20 -1.45
C TYR A 300 -4.02 10.24 -1.77
N MET A 301 -3.63 9.40 -0.80
CA MET A 301 -2.67 8.31 -1.06
C MET A 301 -3.00 7.07 -0.22
N LEU A 302 -2.80 5.90 -0.80
CA LEU A 302 -2.99 4.60 -0.16
C LEU A 302 -1.70 3.78 -0.34
N SER A 303 -1.35 2.93 0.63
CA SER A 303 -0.14 2.09 0.51
C SER A 303 -0.16 0.93 1.53
N ASN A 304 0.29 -0.24 1.09
CA ASN A 304 0.67 -1.36 1.96
C ASN A 304 2.09 -1.82 1.58
N PRO A 305 3.14 -1.11 2.04
CA PRO A 305 4.51 -1.43 1.67
C PRO A 305 4.97 -2.74 2.32
N PRO A 306 5.91 -3.47 1.68
CA PRO A 306 6.37 -4.75 2.18
C PRO A 306 7.04 -4.60 3.57
N PHE A 307 6.53 -5.36 4.54
CA PHE A 307 6.80 -5.12 5.95
C PHE A 307 8.25 -5.41 6.37
N GLY A 308 8.99 -4.38 6.81
CA GLY A 308 10.32 -4.56 7.42
C GLY A 308 11.46 -4.90 6.44
N VAL A 309 11.30 -4.65 5.15
CA VAL A 309 12.32 -4.94 4.11
C VAL A 309 13.68 -4.32 4.42
N GLU A 310 14.77 -5.08 4.17
CA GLU A 310 16.15 -4.56 4.25
C GLU A 310 16.46 -3.64 3.06
N TRP A 311 16.70 -2.36 3.31
CA TRP A 311 16.99 -1.36 2.25
C TRP A 311 18.50 -1.27 1.90
N LYS A 312 19.27 -2.32 2.18
CA LYS A 312 20.73 -2.37 2.00
C LYS A 312 21.19 -2.20 0.55
N LYS A 313 20.44 -2.77 -0.42
CA LYS A 313 20.74 -2.64 -1.86
C LYS A 313 20.69 -1.19 -2.36
N ILE A 314 19.83 -0.38 -1.74
CA ILE A 314 19.53 1.02 -2.11
C ILE A 314 20.07 2.03 -1.07
N GLN A 315 20.95 1.56 -0.17
CA GLN A 315 21.39 2.34 0.98
C GLN A 315 22.23 3.56 0.61
N LYS A 316 23.00 3.49 -0.47
CA LYS A 316 23.89 4.57 -0.91
C LYS A 316 23.09 5.75 -1.44
N GLU A 317 21.99 5.47 -2.13
CA GLU A 317 21.10 6.41 -2.78
C GLU A 317 20.29 7.18 -1.72
N ILE A 318 19.64 6.46 -0.80
CA ILE A 318 18.93 7.03 0.36
C ILE A 318 19.86 7.86 1.26
N LYS A 319 21.08 7.38 1.53
CA LYS A 319 22.07 8.13 2.33
C LYS A 319 22.57 9.38 1.61
N LYS A 320 22.70 9.35 0.28
CA LYS A 320 23.06 10.53 -0.52
C LYS A 320 21.99 11.60 -0.38
N GLU A 321 20.73 11.27 -0.67
CA GLU A 321 19.59 12.20 -0.58
C GLU A 321 19.46 12.82 0.83
N HIS A 322 19.51 12.00 1.88
CA HIS A 322 19.51 12.48 3.26
C HIS A 322 20.65 13.46 3.57
N ALA A 323 21.84 13.24 3.01
CA ALA A 323 23.02 14.05 3.29
C ALA A 323 23.17 15.30 2.41
N SER A 324 22.68 15.30 1.16
CA SER A 324 22.74 16.45 0.27
C SER A 324 21.53 17.37 0.39
N ASP A 325 20.34 16.79 0.54
CA ASP A 325 19.08 17.53 0.37
C ASP A 325 18.41 17.79 1.73
N GLY A 326 18.65 16.91 2.71
CA GLY A 326 18.16 17.03 4.08
C GLY A 326 16.64 17.13 4.11
N PHE A 327 16.10 18.16 4.78
CA PHE A 327 14.66 18.43 4.83
C PHE A 327 14.05 18.96 3.51
N ASN A 328 14.85 19.20 2.46
CA ASN A 328 14.33 19.43 1.10
C ASN A 328 14.17 18.12 0.32
N GLY A 329 14.84 17.05 0.75
CA GLY A 329 14.65 15.68 0.27
C GLY A 329 13.65 14.91 1.13
N ARG A 330 13.31 13.69 0.72
CA ARG A 330 12.26 12.86 1.36
C ARG A 330 12.69 12.39 2.74
N PHE A 331 13.98 12.08 2.91
CA PHE A 331 14.50 11.38 4.09
C PHE A 331 15.14 12.30 5.16
N GLY A 332 14.92 13.61 5.09
CA GLY A 332 15.49 14.60 6.03
C GLY A 332 15.30 14.31 7.52
N PRO A 333 14.11 13.86 8.00
CA PRO A 333 13.87 13.60 9.43
C PRO A 333 14.78 12.55 10.09
N GLY A 334 15.41 11.66 9.32
CA GLY A 334 16.30 10.63 9.81
C GLY A 334 16.30 9.38 8.94
N LEU A 335 17.19 8.42 9.26
CA LEU A 335 17.27 7.13 8.58
C LEU A 335 17.07 5.99 9.59
N PRO A 336 16.13 5.05 9.36
CA PRO A 336 15.93 3.90 10.24
C PRO A 336 17.12 2.91 10.16
N ARG A 337 17.11 1.85 10.96
CA ARG A 337 18.05 0.72 10.75
C ARG A 337 17.94 0.15 9.33
N VAL A 338 19.05 -0.39 8.82
CA VAL A 338 19.13 -0.95 7.44
C VAL A 338 18.15 -2.10 7.21
N SER A 339 17.89 -2.89 8.26
CA SER A 339 17.01 -4.05 8.27
C SER A 339 15.53 -3.72 8.52
N ASP A 340 15.09 -2.48 8.27
CA ASP A 340 13.68 -2.08 8.37
C ASP A 340 13.42 -0.77 7.60
N GLY A 341 13.00 -0.90 6.33
CA GLY A 341 12.66 0.23 5.47
C GLY A 341 11.28 0.85 5.73
N SER A 342 10.48 0.35 6.69
CA SER A 342 9.05 0.69 6.80
C SER A 342 8.79 2.19 6.98
N LEU A 343 9.69 2.91 7.68
CA LEU A 343 9.58 4.36 7.88
C LEU A 343 10.06 5.20 6.67
N LEU A 344 10.78 4.60 5.72
CA LEU A 344 11.15 5.29 4.46
C LEU A 344 9.93 5.50 3.57
N PHE A 345 9.05 4.49 3.46
CA PHE A 345 7.77 4.61 2.74
C PHE A 345 6.85 5.67 3.37
N LEU A 346 6.79 5.73 4.71
CA LEU A 346 6.06 6.78 5.43
C LEU A 346 6.60 8.18 5.08
N MET A 347 7.92 8.38 5.05
CA MET A 347 8.53 9.65 4.66
C MET A 347 8.33 9.99 3.18
N HIS A 348 8.35 9.00 2.29
CA HIS A 348 8.02 9.19 0.88
C HIS A 348 6.59 9.69 0.70
N LEU A 349 5.59 9.08 1.35
CA LEU A 349 4.21 9.60 1.31
C LEU A 349 4.09 11.02 1.89
N ILE A 350 4.86 11.35 2.95
CA ILE A 350 4.89 12.72 3.51
C ILE A 350 5.45 13.74 2.49
N SER A 351 6.46 13.39 1.70
CA SER A 351 7.02 14.30 0.69
C SER A 351 6.04 14.60 -0.47
N LYS A 352 5.12 13.66 -0.74
CA LYS A 352 4.05 13.78 -1.75
C LYS A 352 2.82 14.56 -1.27
N MET A 353 2.82 15.10 -0.04
CA MET A 353 1.67 15.85 0.46
C MET A 353 1.57 17.23 -0.19
N ARG A 354 0.42 17.55 -0.80
CA ARG A 354 0.04 18.87 -1.31
C ARG A 354 0.08 19.88 -0.17
N SER A 355 0.49 21.11 -0.47
CA SER A 355 0.51 22.19 0.52
C SER A 355 -0.91 22.49 1.04
N THR A 356 -1.01 22.85 2.32
CA THR A 356 -2.30 23.16 2.98
C THR A 356 -3.00 24.39 2.40
N LYS A 357 -2.27 25.26 1.69
CA LYS A 357 -2.85 26.40 0.96
C LYS A 357 -3.68 25.95 -0.25
N ASP A 358 -3.35 24.79 -0.81
CA ASP A 358 -3.87 24.27 -2.06
C ASP A 358 -4.93 23.16 -1.82
N GLY A 359 -5.34 22.98 -0.56
CA GLY A 359 -6.29 21.96 -0.10
C GLY A 359 -5.66 20.81 0.70
N GLY A 360 -4.33 20.76 0.85
CA GLY A 360 -3.65 19.72 1.65
C GLY A 360 -3.83 18.29 1.13
N SER A 361 -3.42 17.33 1.95
CA SER A 361 -3.50 15.89 1.66
C SER A 361 -3.88 15.04 2.85
N ARG A 362 -4.40 13.84 2.57
CA ARG A 362 -4.60 12.75 3.53
C ARG A 362 -4.11 11.43 2.94
N PHE A 363 -3.48 10.59 3.74
CA PHE A 363 -3.10 9.24 3.31
C PHE A 363 -3.29 8.19 4.40
N GLY A 364 -3.46 6.94 3.95
CA GLY A 364 -3.51 5.75 4.78
C GLY A 364 -2.39 4.80 4.40
N ILE A 365 -1.56 4.42 5.36
CA ILE A 365 -0.47 3.46 5.17
C ILE A 365 -0.62 2.28 6.14
N VAL A 366 -0.56 1.06 5.62
CA VAL A 366 -0.52 -0.17 6.44
C VAL A 366 0.91 -0.41 6.91
N LEU A 367 1.11 -0.63 8.20
CA LEU A 367 2.42 -0.89 8.79
C LEU A 367 2.36 -2.06 9.78
N ASN A 368 3.49 -2.73 9.99
CA ASN A 368 3.64 -3.64 11.13
C ASN A 368 3.84 -2.85 12.44
N GLY A 369 4.04 -3.53 13.57
CA GLY A 369 4.24 -2.85 14.87
C GLY A 369 5.57 -2.07 15.00
N SER A 370 6.57 -2.30 14.16
CA SER A 370 7.92 -1.76 14.34
C SER A 370 7.99 -0.23 14.32
N PRO A 371 7.38 0.49 13.34
CA PRO A 371 7.25 1.95 13.35
C PRO A 371 6.76 2.58 14.66
N LEU A 372 5.94 1.90 15.46
CA LEU A 372 5.38 2.43 16.71
C LEU A 372 6.43 2.55 17.82
N PHE A 373 7.32 1.56 17.97
CA PHE A 373 8.17 1.41 19.16
C PHE A 373 9.65 1.09 18.90
N THR A 374 10.06 0.78 17.67
CA THR A 374 11.47 0.55 17.34
C THR A 374 12.29 1.83 17.49
N GLY A 375 13.52 1.71 18.00
CA GLY A 375 14.51 2.78 18.03
C GLY A 375 14.60 3.50 19.37
N ASN A 376 15.83 3.67 19.86
CA ASN A 376 16.15 4.43 21.06
C ASN A 376 15.97 5.95 20.84
N ALA A 377 15.87 6.75 21.90
CA ALA A 377 15.91 8.21 21.76
C ALA A 377 17.18 8.65 21.02
N GLY A 378 17.04 9.50 19.98
CA GLY A 378 18.14 9.91 19.11
C GLY A 378 18.48 8.95 17.96
N SER A 379 17.79 7.81 17.82
CA SER A 379 17.84 6.97 16.61
C SER A 379 16.91 7.51 15.53
N GLY A 380 17.19 7.23 14.26
CA GLY A 380 16.39 7.74 13.15
C GLY A 380 14.91 7.37 13.25
N GLU A 381 14.57 6.16 13.71
CA GLU A 381 13.17 5.77 13.95
C GLU A 381 12.48 6.67 15.00
N SER A 382 13.22 7.12 16.01
CA SER A 382 12.74 8.06 17.01
C SER A 382 12.66 9.50 16.51
N GLU A 383 13.57 9.93 15.63
CA GLU A 383 13.56 11.28 15.06
C GLU A 383 12.44 11.42 14.01
N ILE A 384 12.22 10.40 13.17
CA ILE A 384 11.11 10.32 12.21
C ILE A 384 9.77 10.36 12.95
N ARG A 385 9.58 9.55 14.00
CA ARG A 385 8.37 9.63 14.86
C ARG A 385 8.21 11.02 15.48
N ARG A 386 9.29 11.63 15.98
CA ARG A 386 9.21 12.99 16.55
C ARG A 386 8.75 13.99 15.50
N TYR A 387 9.35 13.99 14.30
CA TYR A 387 8.97 14.86 13.20
C TYR A 387 7.48 14.72 12.82
N VAL A 388 6.98 13.48 12.70
CA VAL A 388 5.58 13.20 12.36
C VAL A 388 4.60 13.69 13.44
N LEU A 389 4.99 13.60 14.72
CA LEU A 389 4.17 14.05 15.85
C LEU A 389 4.26 15.57 16.07
N GLU A 390 5.45 16.18 16.04
CA GLU A 390 5.65 17.61 16.30
C GLU A 390 5.13 18.52 15.17
N ASN A 391 5.02 18.00 13.94
CA ASN A 391 4.32 18.68 12.84
C ASN A 391 2.81 18.36 12.80
N ASP A 392 2.27 17.68 13.83
CA ASP A 392 0.85 17.32 13.99
C ASP A 392 0.27 16.53 12.80
N LEU A 393 1.09 15.71 12.11
CA LEU A 393 0.70 15.02 10.87
C LEU A 393 -0.09 13.73 11.11
N LEU A 394 0.29 12.94 12.11
CA LEU A 394 -0.40 11.68 12.43
C LEU A 394 -1.76 11.96 13.06
N GLU A 395 -2.85 11.58 12.40
CA GLU A 395 -4.22 11.79 12.88
C GLU A 395 -4.75 10.59 13.65
N ALA A 396 -4.58 9.37 13.11
CA ALA A 396 -5.01 8.16 13.79
C ALA A 396 -4.08 6.95 13.55
N ILE A 397 -4.11 6.02 14.51
CA ILE A 397 -3.61 4.66 14.35
C ILE A 397 -4.77 3.70 14.65
N ILE A 398 -5.07 2.82 13.70
CA ILE A 398 -6.08 1.76 13.83
C ILE A 398 -5.34 0.43 13.91
N GLY A 399 -5.37 -0.24 15.07
CA GLY A 399 -4.82 -1.58 15.25
C GLY A 399 -5.77 -2.64 14.71
N LEU A 400 -5.34 -3.40 13.71
CA LEU A 400 -6.14 -4.43 13.05
C LEU A 400 -6.04 -5.80 13.76
N PRO A 401 -7.01 -6.70 13.56
CA PRO A 401 -6.89 -8.09 13.99
C PRO A 401 -5.65 -8.78 13.39
N THR A 402 -5.06 -9.70 14.15
CA THR A 402 -4.08 -10.66 13.61
C THR A 402 -4.74 -11.54 12.55
N ASP A 403 -3.95 -12.20 11.69
CA ASP A 403 -4.46 -13.21 10.75
C ASP A 403 -5.47 -12.67 9.71
N MET A 404 -5.45 -11.36 9.42
CA MET A 404 -6.23 -10.77 8.32
C MET A 404 -5.46 -10.72 6.99
N PHE A 405 -4.13 -10.76 7.01
CA PHE A 405 -3.31 -10.76 5.80
C PHE A 405 -2.99 -12.20 5.39
N TYR A 406 -2.90 -12.45 4.08
CA TYR A 406 -2.71 -13.80 3.49
C TYR A 406 -1.40 -14.48 3.90
N ASN A 407 -0.48 -13.76 4.52
CA ASN A 407 0.95 -14.10 4.54
C ASN A 407 1.57 -13.99 5.94
N THR A 408 0.83 -13.44 6.89
CA THR A 408 1.34 -13.12 8.21
C THR A 408 0.23 -13.04 9.25
N GLY A 409 0.49 -13.65 10.42
CA GLY A 409 -0.35 -13.53 11.61
C GLY A 409 -0.01 -12.32 12.49
N ILE A 410 0.91 -11.44 12.08
CA ILE A 410 1.30 -10.27 12.91
C ILE A 410 0.15 -9.27 13.06
N SER A 411 0.16 -8.53 14.17
CA SER A 411 -0.63 -7.31 14.31
C SER A 411 -0.15 -6.26 13.30
N THR A 412 -1.09 -5.75 12.51
CA THR A 412 -0.89 -4.68 11.53
C THR A 412 -1.68 -3.44 11.95
N TYR A 413 -1.28 -2.28 11.43
CA TYR A 413 -1.81 -0.99 11.85
C TYR A 413 -2.01 -0.10 10.63
N ILE A 414 -3.20 0.48 10.47
CA ILE A 414 -3.41 1.58 9.51
C ILE A 414 -3.03 2.87 10.23
N TRP A 415 -2.07 3.61 9.68
CA TRP A 415 -1.77 4.98 10.10
C TRP A 415 -2.47 5.94 9.15
N ILE A 416 -3.34 6.80 9.67
CA ILE A 416 -3.95 7.91 8.92
C ILE A 416 -3.16 9.18 9.20
N VAL A 417 -2.62 9.79 8.13
CA VAL A 417 -1.72 10.94 8.19
C VAL A 417 -2.29 12.06 7.32
N THR A 418 -2.37 13.27 7.85
CA THR A 418 -2.88 14.43 7.12
C THR A 418 -2.24 15.74 7.61
N ASN A 419 -2.00 16.67 6.69
CA ASN A 419 -1.60 18.03 7.02
C ASN A 419 -2.81 18.98 7.16
N ARG A 420 -4.04 18.51 6.86
CA ARG A 420 -5.29 19.27 6.91
C ARG A 420 -6.21 18.92 8.08
N LYS A 421 -5.65 18.54 9.24
CA LYS A 421 -6.43 18.16 10.45
C LYS A 421 -7.55 19.18 10.79
N PRO A 422 -8.80 18.72 10.98
CA PRO A 422 -9.88 19.55 11.53
C PRO A 422 -9.50 20.18 12.87
N ALA A 423 -10.03 21.38 13.16
CA ALA A 423 -9.68 22.14 14.36
C ALA A 423 -9.93 21.37 15.68
N SER A 424 -10.90 20.46 15.70
CA SER A 424 -11.22 19.56 16.81
C SER A 424 -10.14 18.48 17.07
N ARG A 425 -9.36 18.11 16.05
CA ARG A 425 -8.34 17.05 16.06
C ARG A 425 -6.89 17.56 16.15
N LYS A 426 -6.65 18.86 15.97
CA LYS A 426 -5.31 19.46 16.11
C LYS A 426 -4.71 19.21 17.48
N GLY A 427 -3.41 18.91 17.53
CA GLY A 427 -2.67 18.60 18.75
C GLY A 427 -2.98 17.23 19.36
N LYS A 428 -3.67 16.34 18.63
CA LYS A 428 -4.12 15.02 19.10
C LYS A 428 -3.81 13.91 18.12
N VAL A 429 -3.70 12.69 18.64
CA VAL A 429 -3.70 11.43 17.87
C VAL A 429 -4.85 10.56 18.38
N GLN A 430 -5.66 10.01 17.48
CA GLN A 430 -6.66 8.99 17.83
C GLN A 430 -6.05 7.59 17.76
N LEU A 431 -6.24 6.79 18.80
CA LEU A 431 -5.93 5.37 18.80
C LEU A 431 -7.25 4.60 18.76
N ILE A 432 -7.40 3.71 17.79
CA ILE A 432 -8.54 2.79 17.66
C ILE A 432 -8.02 1.36 17.75
N ASP A 433 -8.55 0.58 18.69
CA ASP A 433 -8.28 -0.86 18.78
C ASP A 433 -9.42 -1.63 18.13
N ALA A 434 -9.17 -2.11 16.93
CA ALA A 434 -10.07 -2.97 16.16
C ALA A 434 -9.62 -4.45 16.21
N SER A 435 -8.66 -4.83 17.07
CA SER A 435 -8.10 -6.19 17.07
C SER A 435 -9.12 -7.30 17.40
N ALA A 436 -10.20 -6.94 18.10
CA ALA A 436 -11.34 -7.81 18.40
C ALA A 436 -12.50 -7.71 17.39
N MET A 437 -12.42 -6.80 16.41
CA MET A 437 -13.46 -6.55 15.39
C MET A 437 -13.22 -7.42 14.16
N TRP A 438 -13.73 -8.65 14.16
CA TRP A 438 -13.56 -9.59 13.04
C TRP A 438 -14.64 -10.67 13.03
N GLN A 439 -14.90 -11.22 11.85
CA GLN A 439 -15.60 -12.50 11.69
C GLN A 439 -14.63 -13.60 11.22
N LYS A 440 -14.96 -14.86 11.55
CA LYS A 440 -14.15 -16.02 11.14
C LYS A 440 -14.47 -16.36 9.68
N MET A 441 -13.45 -16.41 8.84
CA MET A 441 -13.62 -16.83 7.44
C MET A 441 -14.18 -18.26 7.36
N ARG A 442 -15.08 -18.50 6.41
CA ARG A 442 -15.59 -19.85 6.09
C ARG A 442 -14.47 -20.79 5.63
N LYS A 443 -13.49 -20.26 4.89
CA LYS A 443 -12.29 -20.98 4.44
C LYS A 443 -11.05 -20.12 4.68
N SER A 444 -10.05 -20.71 5.33
CA SER A 444 -8.71 -20.15 5.49
C SER A 444 -7.99 -19.99 4.14
N LEU A 445 -7.23 -18.90 3.95
CA LEU A 445 -6.42 -18.63 2.74
C LEU A 445 -5.00 -18.24 3.16
N GLY A 446 -3.96 -19.00 2.79
CA GLY A 446 -2.59 -18.80 3.31
C GLY A 446 -2.54 -18.76 4.86
N SER A 447 -2.08 -17.64 5.43
CA SER A 447 -2.17 -17.29 6.86
C SER A 447 -3.48 -16.62 7.29
N LYS A 448 -4.31 -16.13 6.34
CA LYS A 448 -5.56 -15.42 6.64
C LYS A 448 -6.61 -16.36 7.25
N ARG A 449 -7.18 -15.97 8.39
CA ARG A 449 -8.22 -16.69 9.15
C ARG A 449 -9.42 -15.80 9.51
N LYS A 450 -9.23 -14.49 9.44
CA LYS A 450 -10.17 -13.45 9.89
C LYS A 450 -10.37 -12.41 8.80
N GLU A 451 -11.52 -11.78 8.83
CA GLU A 451 -11.90 -10.68 7.93
C GLU A 451 -12.77 -9.68 8.70
N LEU A 452 -12.76 -8.42 8.25
CA LEU A 452 -13.76 -7.44 8.66
C LEU A 452 -15.05 -7.73 7.89
N SER A 453 -16.19 -7.71 8.58
CA SER A 453 -17.50 -7.58 7.92
C SER A 453 -17.79 -6.10 7.65
N ASP A 454 -18.78 -5.79 6.82
CA ASP A 454 -19.09 -4.39 6.49
C ASP A 454 -19.64 -3.62 7.72
N GLU A 455 -20.23 -4.29 8.72
CA GLU A 455 -20.56 -3.68 10.02
C GLU A 455 -19.32 -3.32 10.83
N HIS A 456 -18.28 -4.17 10.80
CA HIS A 456 -17.00 -3.88 11.45
C HIS A 456 -16.32 -2.68 10.76
N ILE A 457 -16.32 -2.64 9.42
CA ILE A 457 -15.81 -1.49 8.65
C ILE A 457 -16.60 -0.22 9.04
N ALA A 458 -17.93 -0.28 9.07
CA ALA A 458 -18.79 0.85 9.42
C ALA A 458 -18.57 1.35 10.86
N GLU A 459 -18.42 0.47 11.84
CA GLU A 459 -18.16 0.88 13.23
C GLU A 459 -16.76 1.51 13.39
N ILE A 460 -15.72 0.98 12.74
CA ILE A 460 -14.37 1.59 12.75
C ILE A 460 -14.40 2.96 12.05
N THR A 461 -15.05 3.04 10.89
CA THR A 461 -15.27 4.28 10.11
C THR A 461 -15.95 5.34 10.98
N ARG A 462 -17.04 4.98 11.67
CA ARG A 462 -17.79 5.86 12.58
C ARG A 462 -17.00 6.23 13.85
N LEU A 463 -16.22 5.31 14.42
CA LEU A 463 -15.34 5.59 15.57
C LEU A 463 -14.27 6.64 15.22
N PHE A 464 -13.69 6.55 14.03
CA PHE A 464 -12.76 7.56 13.51
C PHE A 464 -13.47 8.91 13.32
N GLY A 465 -14.54 8.96 12.51
CA GLY A 465 -15.30 10.19 12.24
C GLY A 465 -15.73 10.94 13.51
N GLU A 466 -16.31 10.23 14.49
CA GLU A 466 -16.75 10.87 15.74
C GLU A 466 -15.60 11.38 16.63
N ALA A 467 -14.38 10.81 16.54
CA ALA A 467 -13.19 11.19 17.31
C ALA A 467 -13.38 11.34 18.84
N LYS A 468 -14.31 10.58 19.44
CA LYS A 468 -14.62 10.58 20.88
C LYS A 468 -13.91 9.44 21.62
N GLU A 469 -13.70 9.59 22.93
CA GLU A 469 -13.38 8.44 23.80
C GLU A 469 -14.57 7.46 23.81
N VAL A 470 -14.34 6.21 23.37
CA VAL A 470 -15.33 5.14 23.40
C VAL A 470 -14.71 3.87 23.98
N TRP A 471 -15.36 3.35 25.02
CA TRP A 471 -14.98 2.11 25.70
C TRP A 471 -16.00 1.04 25.33
N ILE A 472 -15.53 -0.15 24.97
CA ILE A 472 -16.37 -1.31 24.60
C ILE A 472 -16.03 -2.46 25.54
N ASP A 473 -17.04 -3.22 25.95
CA ASP A 473 -16.85 -4.41 26.78
C ASP A 473 -16.53 -5.62 25.88
N GLU A 474 -15.30 -6.15 26.02
CA GLU A 474 -14.74 -7.26 25.22
C GLU A 474 -15.64 -8.50 25.13
N ASN A 475 -16.49 -8.74 26.13
CA ASN A 475 -17.27 -9.97 26.26
C ASN A 475 -18.71 -9.80 25.73
N THR A 476 -19.13 -8.58 25.41
CA THR A 476 -20.51 -8.26 25.03
C THR A 476 -20.64 -7.32 23.83
N GLY A 477 -19.55 -6.71 23.35
CA GLY A 477 -19.53 -5.76 22.23
C GLY A 477 -20.24 -4.43 22.52
N LYS A 478 -20.75 -4.21 23.75
CA LYS A 478 -21.54 -3.04 24.09
C LYS A 478 -20.67 -1.86 24.53
N ARG A 479 -21.01 -0.66 24.07
CA ARG A 479 -20.42 0.59 24.59
C ARG A 479 -20.71 0.73 26.07
N VAL A 480 -19.70 1.15 26.84
CA VAL A 480 -19.76 1.22 28.30
C VAL A 480 -19.25 2.58 28.79
N LYS A 481 -19.98 3.20 29.73
CA LYS A 481 -19.48 4.41 30.41
C LYS A 481 -18.23 4.06 31.24
N ARG A 482 -17.26 4.99 31.25
CA ARG A 482 -16.06 4.96 32.08
C ARG A 482 -16.45 4.86 33.55
N VAL A 483 -16.22 3.70 34.17
CA VAL A 483 -16.43 3.52 35.62
C VAL A 483 -15.19 4.02 36.34
N SER A 484 -15.18 5.29 36.71
CA SER A 484 -14.16 5.87 37.58
C SER A 484 -14.36 5.36 39.01
N VAL A 485 -13.69 4.26 39.37
CA VAL A 485 -13.60 3.81 40.77
C VAL A 485 -12.67 4.78 41.52
N SER A 486 -13.24 5.87 42.01
CA SER A 486 -12.58 6.75 42.99
C SER A 486 -12.26 5.93 44.24
N GLY A 487 -11.02 6.05 44.75
CA GLY A 487 -10.52 5.18 45.80
C GLY A 487 -11.14 5.43 47.17
N THR A 488 -12.23 4.72 47.48
CA THR A 488 -12.77 4.59 48.85
C THR A 488 -13.50 3.25 49.00
N ALA A 489 -13.23 2.56 50.12
CA ALA A 489 -13.97 1.40 50.65
C ALA A 489 -14.48 0.32 49.66
N LEU A 490 -13.59 -0.60 49.25
CA LEU A 490 -14.02 -1.94 48.83
C LEU A 490 -14.37 -2.80 50.06
N ALA A 491 -15.57 -2.61 50.60
CA ALA A 491 -16.21 -3.61 51.43
C ALA A 491 -16.68 -4.80 50.55
N ALA A 492 -16.86 -5.98 51.15
CA ALA A 492 -17.08 -7.21 50.39
C ALA A 492 -18.42 -7.24 49.63
N GLY A 493 -18.35 -7.34 48.30
CA GLY A 493 -19.51 -7.55 47.42
C GLY A 493 -19.05 -8.10 46.06
N THR A 494 -19.46 -9.32 45.71
CA THR A 494 -18.96 -10.05 44.53
C THR A 494 -19.79 -9.79 43.28
N SER A 495 -19.18 -9.16 42.27
CA SER A 495 -19.67 -9.19 40.88
C SER A 495 -18.90 -10.25 40.08
N ARG A 496 -19.60 -11.07 39.29
CA ARG A 496 -19.06 -12.35 38.80
C ARG A 496 -18.08 -12.28 37.62
N ASN A 497 -17.99 -11.17 36.88
CA ASN A 497 -17.10 -11.04 35.71
C ASN A 497 -16.18 -9.81 35.81
N GLY A 498 -15.16 -9.92 36.68
CA GLY A 498 -14.18 -8.86 36.94
C GLY A 498 -13.04 -8.74 35.92
N LYS A 499 -13.35 -8.51 34.63
CA LYS A 499 -12.37 -7.99 33.67
C LYS A 499 -12.39 -6.44 33.66
N PRO A 500 -11.24 -5.75 33.55
CA PRO A 500 -11.23 -4.33 33.26
C PRO A 500 -11.74 -4.06 31.83
N LYS A 501 -12.36 -2.90 31.61
CA LYS A 501 -12.82 -2.46 30.29
C LYS A 501 -11.67 -1.80 29.54
N THR A 502 -11.49 -2.16 28.28
CA THR A 502 -10.48 -1.62 27.37
C THR A 502 -11.04 -0.47 26.51
N PRO A 503 -10.22 0.52 26.12
CA PRO A 503 -10.67 1.60 25.24
C PRO A 503 -10.65 1.12 23.79
N ALA A 504 -11.80 1.11 23.12
CA ALA A 504 -11.88 0.80 21.69
C ALA A 504 -11.48 2.01 20.83
N ALA A 505 -11.73 3.23 21.32
CA ALA A 505 -11.20 4.46 20.75
C ALA A 505 -10.83 5.46 21.84
N SER A 506 -9.68 6.14 21.69
CA SER A 506 -9.25 7.23 22.57
C SER A 506 -8.48 8.30 21.79
N ALA A 507 -8.62 9.58 22.17
CA ALA A 507 -7.90 10.69 21.54
C ALA A 507 -6.91 11.29 22.54
N LEU A 508 -5.61 11.04 22.32
CA LEU A 508 -4.55 11.46 23.22
C LEU A 508 -3.96 12.82 22.79
N PRO A 509 -3.79 13.79 23.71
CA PRO A 509 -3.01 15.00 23.45
C PRO A 509 -1.54 14.66 23.18
N LEU A 510 -0.92 15.31 22.19
CA LEU A 510 0.51 15.14 21.89
C LEU A 510 1.41 15.45 23.10
N THR A 511 0.97 16.32 24.00
CA THR A 511 1.69 16.68 25.24
C THR A 511 1.80 15.55 26.27
N GLN A 512 1.16 14.40 26.06
CA GLN A 512 1.31 13.22 26.92
C GLN A 512 2.49 12.32 26.55
N PHE A 513 3.16 12.58 25.41
CA PHE A 513 4.41 11.92 25.04
C PHE A 513 5.62 12.74 25.54
N PRO A 514 6.63 12.12 26.17
CA PRO A 514 7.73 12.86 26.80
C PRO A 514 8.71 13.44 25.76
N SER A 515 8.59 14.73 25.46
CA SER A 515 9.57 15.48 24.68
C SER A 515 10.89 15.67 25.44
N ALA A 516 12.03 15.37 24.80
CA ALA A 516 13.33 15.85 25.26
C ALA A 516 13.49 17.34 24.90
N ALA A 517 14.20 18.11 25.73
CA ALA A 517 14.14 19.57 25.69
C ALA A 517 14.82 20.23 24.47
N SER A 518 14.05 21.07 23.76
CA SER A 518 14.44 22.31 23.07
C SER A 518 15.87 22.41 22.52
N SER A 519 16.01 22.18 21.21
CA SER A 519 17.10 22.75 20.39
C SER A 519 16.55 23.93 19.56
N ARG A 520 17.39 24.94 19.30
CA ARG A 520 16.94 26.23 18.73
C ARG A 520 16.64 26.13 17.23
N ARG A 521 15.52 26.72 16.79
CA ARG A 521 15.22 26.95 15.36
C ARG A 521 16.23 27.94 14.76
N PRO A 522 16.82 27.66 13.58
CA PRO A 522 17.39 28.69 12.71
C PRO A 522 16.26 29.54 12.08
N THR A 523 16.48 30.84 11.92
CA THR A 523 15.55 31.74 11.21
C THR A 523 15.71 31.62 9.70
N LEU A 524 14.58 31.56 8.97
CA LEU A 524 14.56 31.44 7.52
C LEU A 524 15.02 32.75 6.85
N ALA A 525 16.19 32.73 6.21
CA ALA A 525 16.72 33.89 5.49
C ALA A 525 16.17 33.95 4.05
N THR A 526 15.25 34.88 3.79
CA THR A 526 14.69 35.10 2.45
C THR A 526 15.71 35.70 1.49
N ARG A 527 16.14 34.94 0.46
CA ARG A 527 16.79 35.49 -0.73
C ARG A 527 15.81 35.54 -1.90
N ARG A 528 15.78 36.68 -2.60
CA ARG A 528 14.98 36.88 -3.82
C ARG A 528 15.65 36.17 -5.01
N SER A 529 14.84 35.62 -5.91
CA SER A 529 15.26 35.23 -7.26
C SER A 529 15.25 36.43 -8.21
N PRO A 530 16.26 36.57 -9.08
CA PRO A 530 16.12 37.17 -10.41
C PRO A 530 15.57 36.14 -11.40
N SER A 531 15.01 36.59 -12.52
CA SER A 531 14.38 35.74 -13.53
C SER A 531 15.19 35.66 -14.84
N SER A 532 14.96 34.56 -15.57
CA SER A 532 14.92 34.43 -17.05
C SER A 532 16.17 34.67 -17.92
N ASP A 533 16.30 33.76 -18.91
CA ASP A 533 16.79 33.92 -20.29
C ASP A 533 18.26 33.69 -20.71
N ARG A 534 18.42 32.67 -21.58
CA ARG A 534 19.38 32.46 -22.71
C ARG A 534 20.87 32.31 -22.35
N TYR A 535 21.56 31.27 -22.82
CA TYR A 535 21.89 31.08 -24.25
C TYR A 535 22.15 29.61 -24.67
N LEU A 536 22.31 29.39 -25.99
CA LEU A 536 22.56 28.06 -26.61
C LEU A 536 24.04 27.62 -26.60
N MET A 537 24.23 26.29 -26.70
CA MET A 537 25.33 25.53 -27.33
C MET A 537 26.74 26.17 -27.50
N LYS A 538 27.80 25.42 -27.10
CA LYS A 538 28.74 24.82 -28.08
C LYS A 538 29.80 23.85 -27.50
N THR A 539 30.09 22.84 -28.32
CA THR A 539 31.37 22.09 -28.48
C THR A 539 31.94 21.23 -27.33
N ALA A 540 32.80 20.29 -27.74
CA ALA A 540 33.46 19.26 -26.94
C ALA A 540 34.97 19.17 -27.27
N ARG A 541 35.66 18.17 -26.71
CA ARG A 541 37.14 18.02 -26.58
C ARG A 541 37.71 18.87 -25.42
N GLU A 542 38.83 18.51 -24.80
CA GLU A 542 39.86 17.54 -25.21
C GLU A 542 40.36 16.64 -24.05
N SER A 543 41.26 15.70 -24.33
CA SER A 543 41.56 14.55 -23.44
C SER A 543 43.04 14.29 -23.17
N SER A 544 43.28 13.62 -22.03
CA SER A 544 44.46 12.79 -21.71
C SER A 544 45.82 13.44 -21.44
N LYS A 545 46.41 13.08 -20.28
CA LYS A 545 47.73 12.43 -20.19
C LYS A 545 48.07 11.88 -18.79
N ARG A 546 48.30 10.56 -18.74
CA ARG A 546 49.32 9.80 -17.95
C ARG A 546 49.21 9.84 -16.41
N GLU A 547 49.13 8.71 -15.70
CA GLU A 547 50.09 7.59 -15.55
C GLU A 547 51.41 7.96 -14.83
N ALA A 548 52.05 7.11 -14.00
CA ALA A 548 51.63 5.91 -13.24
C ALA A 548 52.83 5.40 -12.40
N LYS A 549 52.60 4.89 -11.17
CA LYS A 549 53.42 3.93 -10.35
C LYS A 549 53.02 4.07 -8.86
N LYS A 550 53.24 3.13 -7.93
CA LYS A 550 53.25 1.64 -7.84
C LYS A 550 53.92 1.29 -6.50
N LYS A 551 53.22 0.62 -5.57
CA LYS A 551 53.73 0.00 -4.31
C LYS A 551 54.34 1.03 -3.29
N ALA A 552 54.40 0.78 -1.97
CA ALA A 552 54.28 -0.46 -1.20
C ALA A 552 53.67 -0.25 0.21
N SER A 553 53.44 -1.35 0.92
CA SER A 553 53.20 -1.46 2.38
C SER A 553 54.38 -2.24 3.00
N PRO A 554 54.79 -2.02 4.27
CA PRO A 554 53.98 -2.41 5.43
C PRO A 554 54.04 -1.47 6.67
N SER A 555 53.34 -1.86 7.74
CA SER A 555 53.32 -1.33 9.11
C SER A 555 54.38 -2.06 10.01
N PRO A 556 54.49 -1.88 11.35
CA PRO A 556 53.72 -1.05 12.32
C PRO A 556 54.60 -0.26 13.33
N THR A 557 54.12 -0.04 14.57
CA THR A 557 54.71 0.66 15.75
C THR A 557 54.56 2.20 15.79
N SER A 558 54.36 2.87 16.93
CA SER A 558 53.91 2.46 18.30
C SER A 558 53.47 3.67 19.17
N ASN A 559 52.95 3.38 20.37
CA ASN A 559 52.85 4.23 21.58
C ASN A 559 51.66 5.19 21.85
N CYS A 560 51.25 5.11 23.13
CA CYS A 560 50.39 5.94 23.99
C CYS A 560 50.84 7.42 24.15
N GLU A 561 50.09 8.33 24.82
CA GLU A 561 48.71 8.29 25.41
C GLU A 561 47.90 9.56 24.94
N THR A 562 47.22 10.46 25.68
CA THR A 562 46.96 10.69 27.12
C THR A 562 45.58 11.32 27.34
N ALA A 563 44.51 10.53 27.59
CA ALA A 563 43.17 11.08 27.86
C ALA A 563 42.22 10.19 28.70
N LYS A 564 42.49 10.04 30.01
CA LYS A 564 41.47 9.59 30.99
C LYS A 564 40.91 10.77 31.81
N ARG A 565 39.65 11.17 31.56
CA ARG A 565 38.68 11.66 32.58
C ARG A 565 37.35 12.11 31.96
N PHE A 566 36.27 11.37 32.27
CA PHE A 566 34.97 11.84 32.80
C PHE A 566 33.85 10.79 32.56
N ARG A 567 33.72 9.86 33.51
CA ARG A 567 32.45 9.15 33.80
C ARG A 567 31.93 9.74 35.11
N TRP A 568 30.67 10.20 35.15
CA TRP A 568 29.77 10.21 36.33
C TRP A 568 28.40 10.86 35.95
N ALA A 569 27.70 10.27 34.98
CA ALA A 569 26.38 10.75 34.51
C ALA A 569 25.51 9.63 33.88
N LYS A 570 25.57 8.40 34.43
CA LYS A 570 24.88 7.21 33.87
C LYS A 570 24.25 6.26 34.91
N MET A 571 23.58 6.83 35.90
CA MET A 571 22.49 6.21 36.69
C MET A 571 21.43 7.30 36.95
N TRP A 572 20.21 6.91 37.35
CA TRP A 572 19.02 7.76 37.64
C TRP A 572 18.01 8.09 36.52
N THR A 573 18.19 7.68 35.27
CA THR A 573 17.14 7.79 34.21
C THR A 573 16.53 6.44 33.79
N SER A 574 17.01 5.31 34.32
CA SER A 574 16.72 3.96 33.79
C SER A 574 15.46 3.26 34.33
N ILE A 575 14.61 3.92 35.15
CA ILE A 575 13.54 3.25 35.91
C ILE A 575 12.12 3.55 35.39
N SER A 576 11.86 4.74 34.84
CA SER A 576 10.47 5.17 34.56
C SER A 576 9.88 4.63 33.24
N ILE A 577 10.69 4.38 32.20
CA ILE A 577 10.19 3.90 30.89
C ILE A 577 9.92 2.38 30.91
N ALA A 578 10.78 1.61 31.59
CA ALA A 578 10.63 0.16 31.70
C ALA A 578 9.34 -0.30 32.42
N LYS A 579 8.66 0.61 33.13
CA LYS A 579 7.36 0.36 33.78
C LYS A 579 6.18 0.39 32.80
N LEU A 580 6.23 1.23 31.76
CA LEU A 580 5.22 1.30 30.70
C LEU A 580 5.30 0.10 29.75
N CYS A 581 6.50 -0.28 29.30
CA CYS A 581 6.68 -1.45 28.44
C CYS A 581 6.16 -2.74 29.09
N ARG A 582 6.33 -2.90 30.42
CA ARG A 582 5.82 -4.07 31.16
C ARG A 582 4.28 -4.12 31.22
N MET A 583 3.58 -2.98 31.28
CA MET A 583 2.11 -2.96 31.27
C MET A 583 1.54 -3.48 29.95
N TRP A 584 2.19 -3.21 28.82
CA TRP A 584 1.73 -3.68 27.51
C TRP A 584 2.15 -5.13 27.22
N GLN A 585 3.34 -5.54 27.64
CA GLN A 585 3.80 -6.94 27.47
C GLN A 585 2.99 -7.96 28.29
N THR A 586 2.35 -7.57 29.39
CA THR A 586 1.52 -8.48 30.21
C THR A 586 0.15 -8.84 29.64
N LEU A 587 -0.24 -8.31 28.47
CA LEU A 587 -1.47 -8.70 27.76
C LEU A 587 -1.24 -9.79 26.68
N GLY A 588 0.02 -10.17 26.43
CA GLY A 588 0.41 -11.02 25.28
C GLY A 588 0.59 -12.52 25.53
N SER A 589 0.42 -13.05 26.75
CA SER A 589 0.56 -14.49 27.02
C SER A 589 -0.25 -14.97 28.23
N THR A 590 -0.68 -16.24 28.19
CA THR A 590 -1.60 -16.83 29.17
C THR A 590 -0.95 -17.86 30.09
N THR A 591 -1.54 -17.96 31.30
CA THR A 591 -1.52 -19.10 32.25
C THR A 591 -0.41 -19.16 33.33
N THR A 592 -0.88 -19.39 34.58
CA THR A 592 -0.20 -20.06 35.72
C THR A 592 0.56 -19.23 36.80
N ARG A 593 -0.17 -18.92 37.89
CA ARG A 593 0.22 -18.96 39.33
C ARG A 593 1.63 -18.51 39.81
N ARG A 594 1.72 -17.41 40.60
CA ARG A 594 1.92 -17.34 42.09
C ARG A 594 2.64 -16.06 42.61
N ARG A 595 2.04 -15.50 43.69
CA ARG A 595 2.59 -14.69 44.80
C ARG A 595 3.12 -13.26 44.54
N LEU A 596 2.90 -12.42 45.57
CA LEU A 596 3.25 -11.00 45.62
C LEU A 596 4.70 -10.77 46.06
N VAL A 597 5.27 -9.63 45.64
CA VAL A 597 6.16 -8.82 46.48
C VAL A 597 5.55 -7.41 46.56
N LYS A 598 5.55 -6.82 47.75
CA LYS A 598 4.85 -5.55 48.06
C LYS A 598 5.88 -4.49 48.42
N ILE A 599 5.98 -3.41 47.65
CA ILE A 599 6.78 -2.22 47.98
C ILE A 599 5.87 -1.00 47.88
N SER A 600 5.84 -0.19 48.93
CA SER A 600 5.06 1.05 49.04
C SER A 600 5.99 2.19 49.38
N ILE A 601 5.82 3.34 48.73
CA ILE A 601 6.49 4.60 49.06
C ILE A 601 5.45 5.71 48.90
N GLN A 602 5.17 6.45 49.96
CA GLN A 602 4.43 7.72 49.89
C GLN A 602 5.42 8.89 49.67
N PRO A 603 5.02 9.95 48.95
CA PRO A 603 5.82 11.16 48.83
C PRO A 603 5.63 12.07 50.05
N SER A 604 6.72 12.43 50.73
CA SER A 604 6.75 13.56 51.67
C SER A 604 7.06 14.87 50.93
N LEU A 605 6.50 15.97 51.41
CA LEU A 605 6.78 17.31 50.87
C LEU A 605 8.11 17.85 51.41
N LEU A 606 8.83 18.62 50.61
CA LEU A 606 9.71 19.68 51.12
C LEU A 606 9.18 21.04 50.65
N ARG A 607 8.87 21.91 51.61
CA ARG A 607 8.93 23.37 51.40
C ARG A 607 10.38 23.80 51.60
N VAL A 608 10.86 24.74 50.79
CA VAL A 608 12.07 25.50 51.11
C VAL A 608 11.64 26.72 51.93
N GLN A 609 12.17 26.85 53.14
CA GLN A 609 12.23 28.14 53.84
C GLN A 609 13.70 28.57 53.90
N THR A 610 13.96 29.79 53.45
CA THR A 610 15.22 30.50 53.70
C THR A 610 15.20 31.05 55.11
N ALA A 611 16.29 30.89 55.86
CA ALA A 611 16.53 31.55 57.13
C ALA A 611 17.93 32.17 57.10
N GLU A 612 18.02 33.41 57.57
CA GLU A 612 19.27 34.17 57.70
C GLU A 612 19.88 33.95 59.09
N GLY A 613 21.13 34.41 59.29
CA GLY A 613 21.55 34.91 60.60
C GLY A 613 22.77 34.27 61.26
N THR A 614 23.95 34.83 60.97
CA THR A 614 25.17 34.83 61.82
C THR A 614 25.86 33.48 62.10
N ARG A 615 27.18 33.45 62.33
CA ARG A 615 28.11 34.54 62.68
C ARG A 615 29.42 34.43 61.90
#